data_AF-A0A4P6L7K0-F1
#
_entry.id   AF-A0A4P6L7K0-F1
#
_cell.length_a   1.000
_cell.length_b   1.000
_cell.length_c   1.000
_cell.angle_alpha   90.00
_cell.angle_beta   90.00
_cell.angle_gamma   90.00
#
_symmetry.space_group_name_H-M   'P 1'
#
loop_
_entity.id
_entity.type
_entity.pdbx_description
1 polymer ?
#
loop_
_entity_poly.entity_id
_entity_poly.type
_entity_poly.pdbx_seq_one_letter_code
_entity_poly.pdbx_strand_id
1 'polypeptide(L)'
;MEPEVKRDLKELLDVPESALWYEYAAGAARDIIEEEPEEILRWLLDECADFNANMQEHLAYILCDEPGSFEHEILVRLSKSGNEGVAWRANEALNYYR
;
A
#
# COMPACT_ATOMS: atom_id res chain seq x y z
N MET A 1 -17.61 -1.61 -1.93
CA MET A 1 -16.55 -0.91 -2.68
C MET A 1 -16.87 -0.81 -4.14
N GLU A 2 -17.04 0.44 -4.57
CA GLU A 2 -17.33 0.83 -5.94
C GLU A 2 -16.10 0.61 -6.85
N PRO A 3 -16.28 0.30 -8.15
CA PRO A 3 -15.16 0.12 -9.09
C PRO A 3 -14.27 1.36 -9.23
N GLU A 4 -14.85 2.54 -9.01
CA GLU A 4 -14.18 3.84 -9.10
C GLU A 4 -13.13 3.98 -7.99
N VAL A 5 -13.49 3.64 -6.74
CA VAL A 5 -12.57 3.62 -5.60
C VAL A 5 -11.35 2.73 -5.86
N LYS A 6 -11.57 1.52 -6.41
CA LYS A 6 -10.47 0.60 -6.77
C LYS A 6 -9.54 1.18 -7.83
N ARG A 7 -10.12 1.82 -8.86
CA ARG A 7 -9.36 2.43 -9.95
C ARG A 7 -8.55 3.60 -9.41
N ASP A 8 -9.19 4.50 -8.68
CA ASP A 8 -8.58 5.75 -8.21
C ASP A 8 -7.42 5.45 -7.25
N LEU A 9 -7.58 4.46 -6.35
CA LEU A 9 -6.48 4.00 -5.50
C LEU A 9 -5.34 3.38 -6.31
N LYS A 10 -5.63 2.54 -7.32
CA LYS A 10 -4.59 1.99 -8.21
C LYS A 10 -3.85 3.10 -8.96
N GLU A 11 -4.55 4.12 -9.44
CA GLU A 11 -3.95 5.26 -10.13
C GLU A 11 -3.00 6.05 -9.22
N LEU A 12 -3.39 6.30 -7.96
CA LEU A 12 -2.54 6.97 -6.97
C LEU A 12 -1.30 6.16 -6.58
N LEU A 13 -1.44 4.83 -6.50
CA LEU A 13 -0.32 3.91 -6.23
C LEU A 13 0.64 3.80 -7.41
N ASP A 14 0.20 4.02 -8.65
CA ASP A 14 1.03 3.88 -9.85
C ASP A 14 1.66 5.18 -10.37
N VAL A 15 1.41 6.31 -9.70
CA VAL A 15 2.12 7.55 -9.99
C VAL A 15 3.63 7.32 -9.80
N PRO A 16 4.51 7.82 -10.68
CA PRO A 16 5.96 7.70 -10.47
C PRO A 16 6.42 8.35 -9.16
N GLU A 17 7.34 7.69 -8.46
CA GLU A 17 7.91 8.22 -7.21
C GLU A 17 8.52 9.62 -7.44
N SER A 18 8.04 10.59 -6.67
CA SER A 18 8.47 11.99 -6.73
C SER A 18 8.12 12.71 -5.44
N ALA A 19 8.73 13.87 -5.17
CA ALA A 19 8.37 14.69 -4.00
C ALA A 19 6.85 15.01 -3.96
N LEU A 20 6.25 15.23 -5.14
CA LEU A 20 4.81 15.47 -5.26
C LEU A 20 3.97 14.25 -4.87
N TRP A 21 4.47 13.04 -5.12
CA TRP A 21 3.76 11.83 -4.70
C TRP A 21 3.68 11.76 -3.17
N TYR A 22 4.82 11.95 -2.50
CA TYR A 22 4.89 11.96 -1.04
C TYR A 22 4.02 13.05 -0.41
N GLU A 23 3.97 14.25 -1.02
CA GLU A 23 3.21 15.38 -0.50
C GLU A 23 1.69 15.28 -0.72
N TYR A 24 1.24 14.61 -1.78
CA TYR A 24 -0.17 14.63 -2.20
C TYR A 24 -0.77 13.25 -2.38
N ALA A 25 -0.22 12.44 -3.28
CA ALA A 25 -0.84 11.18 -3.69
C ALA A 25 -0.80 10.12 -2.57
N ALA A 26 0.25 10.09 -1.76
CA ALA A 26 0.34 9.21 -0.60
C ALA A 26 -0.77 9.51 0.43
N GLY A 27 -1.02 10.80 0.70
CA GLY A 27 -2.11 11.25 1.58
C GLY A 27 -3.48 10.91 1.01
N ALA A 28 -3.73 11.23 -0.27
CA ALA A 28 -5.00 10.91 -0.92
C ALA A 28 -5.27 9.39 -0.97
N ALA A 29 -4.25 8.57 -1.19
CA ALA A 29 -4.38 7.12 -1.17
C ALA A 29 -4.69 6.60 0.24
N ARG A 30 -4.09 7.23 1.27
CA ARG A 30 -4.39 6.94 2.67
C ARG A 30 -5.83 7.30 3.02
N ASP A 31 -6.29 8.48 2.62
CA ASP A 31 -7.66 8.93 2.84
C ASP A 31 -8.67 7.92 2.26
N ILE A 32 -8.44 7.44 1.04
CA ILE A 32 -9.28 6.39 0.43
C ILE A 32 -9.31 5.15 1.33
N ILE A 33 -8.15 4.66 1.79
CA ILE A 33 -8.09 3.47 2.66
C ILE A 33 -8.86 3.71 3.97
N GLU A 34 -8.81 4.92 4.52
CA GLU A 34 -9.46 5.26 5.79
C GLU A 34 -10.97 5.48 5.69
N GLU A 35 -11.54 5.68 4.50
CA GLU A 35 -13.00 5.79 4.30
C GLU A 35 -13.73 4.47 4.62
N GLU A 36 -13.21 3.35 4.12
CA GLU A 36 -13.78 2.01 4.33
C GLU A 36 -12.67 0.95 4.57
N PRO A 37 -11.93 1.04 5.70
CA PRO A 37 -10.68 0.30 5.89
C PRO A 37 -10.85 -1.21 5.82
N GLU A 38 -11.89 -1.77 6.44
CA GLU A 38 -12.11 -3.23 6.41
C GLU A 38 -12.39 -3.77 5.00
N GLU A 39 -13.11 -3.01 4.16
CA GLU A 39 -13.39 -3.45 2.79
C GLU A 39 -12.16 -3.26 1.89
N ILE A 40 -11.48 -2.12 2.01
CA ILE A 40 -10.34 -1.76 1.17
C ILE A 40 -9.14 -2.62 1.50
N LEU A 41 -8.80 -2.79 2.78
CA LEU A 41 -7.66 -3.60 3.19
C LEU A 41 -7.84 -5.08 2.85
N ARG A 42 -9.06 -5.61 2.93
CA ARG A 42 -9.36 -6.99 2.50
C ARG A 42 -9.17 -7.15 0.99
N TRP A 43 -9.61 -6.18 0.19
CA TRP A 43 -9.36 -6.20 -1.25
C TRP A 43 -7.86 -6.06 -1.57
N LEU A 44 -7.15 -5.16 -0.90
CA LEU A 44 -5.71 -5.00 -1.05
C LEU A 44 -4.97 -6.29 -0.68
N LEU A 45 -5.41 -6.98 0.37
CA LEU A 45 -4.84 -8.26 0.77
C LEU A 45 -4.92 -9.30 -0.35
N ASP A 46 -6.05 -9.36 -1.07
CA ASP A 46 -6.27 -10.28 -2.17
C ASP A 46 -5.49 -9.90 -3.44
N GLU A 47 -5.31 -8.60 -3.71
CA GLU A 47 -4.84 -8.11 -5.03
C GLU A 47 -3.41 -7.56 -5.05
N CYS A 48 -2.85 -7.18 -3.90
CA CYS A 48 -1.54 -6.50 -3.84
C CYS A 48 -0.39 -7.30 -4.48
N ALA A 49 -0.48 -8.63 -4.52
CA ALA A 49 0.52 -9.49 -5.16
C ALA A 49 0.56 -9.32 -6.69
N ASP A 50 -0.57 -8.95 -7.30
CA ASP A 50 -0.70 -8.75 -8.75
C ASP A 50 -0.41 -7.30 -9.19
N PHE A 51 -0.23 -6.40 -8.22
CA PHE A 51 0.16 -5.02 -8.50
C PHE A 51 1.58 -4.99 -9.08
N ASN A 52 1.87 -3.95 -9.87
CA ASN A 52 3.23 -3.73 -10.32
C ASN A 52 4.13 -3.31 -9.14
N ALA A 53 5.44 -3.29 -9.35
CA ALA A 53 6.41 -2.97 -8.30
C ALA A 53 6.19 -1.58 -7.67
N ASN A 54 5.89 -0.57 -8.48
CA ASN A 54 5.69 0.81 -8.02
C ASN A 54 4.49 0.88 -7.05
N MET A 55 3.36 0.29 -7.47
CA MET A 55 2.17 0.17 -6.63
C MET A 55 2.43 -0.58 -5.32
N GLN A 56 3.20 -1.68 -5.37
CA GLN A 56 3.56 -2.46 -4.17
C GLN A 56 4.45 -1.67 -3.20
N GLU A 57 5.46 -0.95 -3.72
CA GLU A 57 6.34 -0.11 -2.89
C GLU A 57 5.57 1.04 -2.23
N HIS A 58 4.72 1.71 -2.99
CA HIS A 58 3.86 2.77 -2.51
C HIS A 58 2.84 2.28 -1.47
N LEU A 59 2.27 1.10 -1.69
CA LEU A 59 1.39 0.48 -0.70
C LEU A 59 2.16 0.18 0.60
N ALA A 60 3.36 -0.40 0.51
CA ALA A 60 4.19 -0.66 1.69
C ALA A 60 4.52 0.64 2.47
N TYR A 61 4.75 1.74 1.76
CA TYR A 61 4.96 3.06 2.39
C TYR A 61 3.72 3.55 3.14
N ILE A 62 2.54 3.52 2.50
CA ILE A 62 1.29 4.04 3.09
C ILE A 62 0.87 3.23 4.33
N LEU A 63 1.10 1.92 4.31
CA LEU A 63 0.75 1.04 5.43
C LEU A 63 1.78 1.08 6.58
N CYS A 64 2.88 1.81 6.40
CA CYS A 64 3.96 1.92 7.39
C CYS A 64 3.61 2.83 8.56
N ASP A 65 2.55 3.64 8.54
CA ASP A 65 2.38 4.70 9.57
C ASP A 65 1.60 4.24 10.82
N GLU A 66 0.74 3.21 10.73
CA GLU A 66 0.12 2.50 11.89
C GLU A 66 -0.52 1.16 11.43
N PRO A 67 0.17 0.00 11.46
CA PRO A 67 -0.38 -1.22 10.88
C PRO A 67 -1.35 -1.93 11.84
N GLY A 68 -2.63 -1.93 11.48
CA GLY A 68 -3.62 -2.88 11.99
C GLY A 68 -3.36 -4.32 11.51
N SER A 69 -4.27 -5.26 11.81
CA SER A 69 -4.06 -6.68 11.49
C SER A 69 -3.99 -6.96 9.99
N PHE A 70 -4.79 -6.26 9.18
CA PHE A 70 -4.79 -6.45 7.73
C PHE A 70 -3.54 -5.83 7.08
N GLU A 71 -3.18 -4.62 7.52
CA GLU A 71 -1.97 -3.92 7.07
C GLU A 71 -0.73 -4.76 7.36
N HIS A 72 -0.64 -5.34 8.55
CA HIS A 72 0.45 -6.25 8.91
C HIS A 72 0.50 -7.47 7.97
N GLU A 73 -0.65 -8.08 7.65
CA GLU A 73 -0.70 -9.22 6.74
C GLU A 73 -0.28 -8.83 5.31
N ILE A 74 -0.74 -7.68 4.81
CA ILE A 74 -0.33 -7.13 3.51
C ILE A 74 1.19 -6.94 3.50
N LEU A 75 1.75 -6.27 4.51
CA LEU A 75 3.18 -6.03 4.63
C LEU A 75 3.99 -7.35 4.69
N VAL A 76 3.49 -8.38 5.37
CA VAL A 76 4.11 -9.72 5.39
C VAL A 76 4.07 -10.41 4.01
N ARG A 77 3.05 -10.16 3.19
CA ARG A 77 3.00 -10.66 1.80
C ARG A 77 4.02 -9.91 0.93
N LEU A 78 4.04 -8.58 1.02
CA LEU A 78 4.95 -7.73 0.25
C LEU A 78 6.43 -7.96 0.61
N SER A 79 6.75 -8.27 1.87
CA SER A 79 8.13 -8.57 2.30
C SER A 79 8.71 -9.84 1.66
N LYS A 80 7.85 -10.69 1.07
CA LYS A 80 8.21 -11.90 0.32
C LYS A 80 8.18 -11.68 -1.19
N SER A 81 7.97 -10.45 -1.66
CA SER A 81 8.00 -10.11 -3.08
C SER A 81 9.36 -10.45 -3.69
N GLY A 82 9.37 -10.86 -4.96
CA GLY A 82 10.59 -11.06 -5.73
C GLY A 82 11.28 -9.75 -6.14
N ASN A 83 10.63 -8.61 -5.90
CA ASN A 83 11.22 -7.28 -6.09
C ASN A 83 11.92 -6.83 -4.80
N GLU A 84 13.23 -6.54 -4.89
CA GLU A 84 14.06 -6.15 -3.75
C GLU A 84 13.59 -4.84 -3.09
N GLY A 85 13.13 -3.86 -3.86
CA GLY A 85 12.64 -2.57 -3.36
C GLY A 85 11.36 -2.73 -2.54
N VAL A 86 10.39 -3.47 -3.09
CA VAL A 86 9.15 -3.85 -2.38
C VAL A 86 9.47 -4.57 -1.09
N ALA A 87 10.31 -5.61 -1.16
CA ALA A 87 10.65 -6.43 -0.01
C ALA A 87 11.36 -5.62 1.06
N TRP A 88 12.32 -4.77 0.70
CA TRP A 88 13.03 -3.90 1.63
C TRP A 88 12.07 -2.95 2.34
N ARG A 89 11.20 -2.25 1.59
CA ARG A 89 10.27 -1.26 2.13
C ARG A 89 9.23 -1.88 3.06
N ALA A 90 8.70 -3.04 2.70
CA ALA A 90 7.78 -3.78 3.56
C ALA A 90 8.46 -4.30 4.85
N ASN A 91 9.73 -4.72 4.78
CA ASN A 91 10.48 -5.11 5.97
C ASN A 91 10.78 -3.91 6.88
N GLU A 92 11.12 -2.74 6.32
CA GLU A 92 11.28 -1.51 7.10
C GLU A 92 9.98 -1.19 7.87
N ALA A 93 8.84 -1.23 7.19
CA ALA A 93 7.54 -1.01 7.81
C ALA A 93 7.23 -2.01 8.93
N LEU A 94 7.51 -3.30 8.73
CA LEU A 94 7.32 -4.33 9.76
C LEU A 94 8.26 -4.18 10.96
N ASN A 95 9.45 -3.61 10.76
CA ASN A 95 10.44 -3.42 11.83
C ASN A 95 10.19 -2.14 12.65
N TYR A 96 9.56 -1.13 12.06
CA TYR A 96 9.26 0.13 12.75
C TYR A 96 8.32 -0.05 13.97
N TYR A 97 7.53 -1.13 14.01
CA TYR A 97 6.56 -1.44 15.08
C TYR A 97 6.96 -2.58 16.02
N ARG A 98 8.23 -2.99 16.03
CA ARG A 98 8.78 -3.95 17.00
C ARG A 98 9.31 -3.25 18.25
#